data_AF-A0A1F8WPY0-F1
#
_entry.id   AF-A0A1F8WPY0-F1
#
_cell.length_a   1.000
_cell.length_b   1.000
_cell.length_c   1.000
_cell.angle_alpha   90.00
_cell.angle_beta   90.00
_cell.angle_gamma   90.00
#
_symmetry.space_group_name_H-M   'P 1'
#
loop_
_entity.id
_entity.type
_entity.pdbx_description
1 polymer ?
#
loop_
_entity_poly.entity_id
_entity_poly.type
_entity_poly.pdbx_seq_one_letter_code
_entity_poly.pdbx_strand_id
1 'polypeptide(L)' 'MNLLEIAHVYIDLVNLEKEIPEEEFRAKEEVGILRSKYHQILMDKMKEEKIEFFDRFDATRMAFDLVSEERN' A
#
# COMPACT_ATOMS: atom_id res chain seq x y z
N MET A 1 5.30 -10.10 -8.95
CA MET A 1 5.64 -9.59 -7.62
C MET A 1 5.00 -10.47 -6.57
N ASN A 2 5.72 -10.77 -5.50
CA ASN A 2 5.17 -11.41 -4.32
C ASN A 2 4.41 -10.37 -3.47
N LEU A 3 3.67 -10.84 -2.47
CA LEU A 3 2.90 -9.97 -1.58
C LEU A 3 3.76 -8.92 -0.85
N LEU A 4 4.95 -9.31 -0.40
CA LEU A 4 5.88 -8.43 0.32
C LEU A 4 6.36 -7.27 -0.56
N GLU A 5 6.73 -7.53 -1.81
CA GLU A 5 7.11 -6.50 -2.79
C GLU A 5 5.96 -5.53 -3.06
N ILE A 6 4.72 -6.03 -3.14
CA ILE A 6 3.54 -5.17 -3.33
C ILE A 6 3.28 -4.33 -2.08
N ALA A 7 3.44 -4.91 -0.88
CA ALA A 7 3.28 -4.21 0.39
C ALA A 7 4.31 -3.08 0.55
N HIS A 8 5.57 -3.31 0.18
CA HIS A 8 6.61 -2.26 0.14
C HIS A 8 6.21 -1.10 -0.76
N VAL A 9 5.87 -1.37 -2.02
CA VAL A 9 5.49 -0.29 -2.95
C VAL A 9 4.27 0.47 -2.45
N TYR A 10 3.28 -0.23 -1.91
CA TYR A 10 2.09 0.40 -1.34
C TYR A 10 2.45 1.32 -0.15
N ILE A 11 3.28 0.87 0.79
CA ILE A 11 3.71 1.67 1.94
C ILE A 11 4.55 2.86 1.51
N ASP A 12 5.46 2.68 0.56
CA ASP A 12 6.27 3.76 0.01
C ASP A 12 5.38 4.84 -0.61
N LEU A 13 4.32 4.46 -1.34
CA LEU A 13 3.32 5.40 -1.87
C LEU A 13 2.51 6.09 -0.77
N VAL A 14 2.14 5.37 0.30
CA VAL A 14 1.46 5.96 1.47
C VAL A 14 2.35 7.01 2.14
N ASN A 15 3.64 6.74 2.29
CA ASN A 15 4.58 7.66 2.91
C ASN A 15 4.88 8.86 1.99
N LEU A 16 5.11 8.60 0.71
CA LEU A 16 5.34 9.65 -0.29
C LEU A 16 4.16 10.62 -0.36
N GLU A 17 2.91 10.14 -0.37
CA GLU A 17 1.73 11.02 -0.40
C GLU A 17 1.63 11.92 0.85
N LYS A 18 2.11 11.45 2.01
CA LYS A 18 2.15 12.23 3.26
C LYS A 18 3.26 13.27 3.26
N GLU A 19 4.38 12.99 2.58
CA GLU A 19 5.54 13.87 2.49
C GLU A 19 5.37 14.97 1.44
N ILE A 20 4.49 14.78 0.45
CA ILE A 20 4.20 15.79 -0.58
C ILE A 20 3.50 17.01 0.04
N PRO A 21 4.06 18.24 -0.13
CA PRO A 21 3.44 19.48 0.32
C PRO A 21 2.04 19.68 -0.27
N GLU A 22 1.13 20.34 0.46
CA GLU A 22 -0.23 20.56 -0.01
C GLU A 22 -0.30 21.47 -1.25
N GLU A 23 0.70 22.35 -1.40
CA GLU A 23 0.85 23.22 -2.56
C GLU A 23 1.16 22.45 -3.85
N GLU A 24 1.69 21.23 -3.73
CA GLU A 24 2.00 20.34 -4.85
C GLU A 24 0.82 19.43 -5.21
N PHE A 25 -0.37 20.02 -5.37
CA PHE A 25 -1.64 19.29 -5.58
C PHE A 25 -1.58 18.24 -6.69
N ARG A 26 -0.91 18.54 -7.82
CA ARG A 26 -0.80 17.59 -8.95
C ARG A 26 0.02 16.35 -8.60
N ALA A 27 1.17 16.53 -7.94
CA ALA A 27 1.99 15.41 -7.51
C ALA A 27 1.25 14.55 -6.48
N LYS A 28 0.54 15.19 -5.55
CA LYS A 28 -0.28 14.51 -4.55
C LYS A 28 -1.42 13.70 -5.17
N GLU A 29 -2.08 14.25 -6.20
CA GLU A 29 -3.11 13.56 -6.97
C GLU A 29 -2.56 12.34 -7.72
N GLU A 30 -1.43 12.50 -8.44
CA GLU A 30 -0.79 11.42 -9.18
C GLU A 30 -0.35 10.28 -8.25
N VAL A 31 0.26 10.60 -7.10
CA VAL A 31 0.63 9.60 -6.10
C VAL A 31 -0.61 8.96 -5.48
N GLY A 32 -1.67 9.71 -5.20
CA GLY A 32 -2.93 9.17 -4.69
C GLY A 32 -3.58 8.16 -5.65
N ILE A 33 -3.49 8.39 -6.96
CA ILE A 33 -3.93 7.44 -7.99
C ILE A 33 -3.07 6.18 -7.96
N LEU A 34 -1.74 6.32 -7.89
CA LEU A 34 -0.82 5.17 -7.81
C LEU A 34 -1.04 4.36 -6.53
N ARG A 35 -1.15 5.01 -5.37
CA ARG A 35 -1.46 4.38 -4.08
C ARG A 35 -2.74 3.56 -4.18
N SER A 36 -3.78 4.12 -4.78
CA SER A 36 -5.07 3.44 -4.93
C SER A 36 -4.96 2.19 -5.83
N LYS A 37 -4.18 2.27 -6.92
CA LYS A 37 -3.90 1.11 -7.79
C LYS A 37 -3.13 0.03 -7.05
N TYR A 38 -2.08 0.38 -6.31
CA TYR A 38 -1.30 -0.59 -5.54
C TYR A 38 -2.06 -1.17 -4.35
N HIS A 39 -2.98 -0.41 -3.74
CA HIS A 39 -3.89 -0.95 -2.73
C HIS A 39 -4.79 -2.05 -3.31
N GLN A 40 -5.31 -1.85 -4.52
CA GLN A 40 -6.09 -2.87 -5.20
C GLN A 40 -5.24 -4.11 -5.52
N ILE A 41 -4.04 -3.91 -6.07
CA ILE A 41 -3.11 -5.01 -6.38
C ILE A 41 -2.74 -5.80 -5.12
N LEU A 42 -2.53 -5.12 -3.99
CA LEU A 42 -2.29 -5.76 -2.68
C LEU A 42 -3.46 -6.65 -2.29
N MET A 43 -4.69 -6.12 -2.30
CA MET A 43 -5.87 -6.89 -1.95
C MET A 43 -6.12 -8.08 -2.89
N ASP A 44 -5.86 -7.90 -4.18
CA ASP A 44 -5.98 -8.97 -5.16
C ASP A 44 -4.93 -10.06 -4.90
N LYS A 45 -3.69 -9.68 -4.56
CA LYS A 45 -2.65 -10.65 -4.21
C LYS A 45 -2.95 -11.39 -2.91
N MET A 46 -3.46 -10.69 -1.89
CA MET A 46 -3.91 -11.32 -0.65
C MET A 46 -5.00 -12.38 -0.92
N LYS A 47 -5.97 -12.06 -1.79
CA LYS A 47 -6.99 -13.04 -2.20
C LYS A 47 -6.41 -14.21 -2.98
N GLU A 48 -5.47 -13.95 -3.90
CA GLU A 48 -4.76 -15.00 -4.65
C GLU A 48 -4.02 -15.96 -3.70
N GLU A 49 -3.41 -15.42 -2.65
CA GLU A 49 -2.67 -16.17 -1.62
C GLU A 49 -3.56 -16.71 -0.49
N LYS A 50 -4.90 -16.54 -0.58
CA LYS A 50 -5.90 -16.95 0.42
C LYS A 50 -5.68 -16.33 1.81
N ILE A 51 -5.14 -15.12 1.84
CA ILE A 51 -5.01 -14.31 3.04
C ILE A 51 -6.31 -13.53 3.22
N GLU A 52 -6.99 -13.80 4.34
CA GLU A 52 -8.23 -13.12 4.69
C GLU A 52 -7.94 -11.74 5.28
N PHE A 53 -8.70 -10.74 4.84
CA PHE A 53 -8.75 -9.40 5.42
C PHE A 53 -10.22 -8.98 5.54
N PHE A 54 -10.56 -8.25 6.61
CA PHE A 54 -11.94 -7.85 6.87
C PHE A 54 -12.42 -6.74 5.91
N ASP A 55 -11.58 -5.74 5.70
CA ASP A 55 -11.85 -4.62 4.82
C ASP A 55 -10.55 -4.00 4.26
N ARG A 56 -10.69 -2.90 3.54
CA ARG A 56 -9.56 -2.19 2.92
C ARG A 56 -8.57 -1.63 3.95
N PHE A 57 -9.01 -1.29 5.15
CA PHE A 57 -8.16 -0.75 6.21
C PHE A 57 -7.40 -1.87 6.91
N ASP A 58 -8.03 -3.03 7.06
CA ASP A 58 -7.36 -4.24 7.54
C ASP A 58 -6.27 -4.68 6.58
N ALA A 59 -6.54 -4.71 5.27
CA ALA A 59 -5.51 -4.97 4.26
C ALA A 59 -4.34 -3.98 4.33
N THR A 60 -4.62 -2.70 4.64
CA THR A 60 -3.60 -1.66 4.85
C THR A 60 -2.74 -1.99 6.08
N ARG A 61 -3.37 -2.27 7.22
CA ARG A 61 -2.69 -2.64 8.47
C ARG A 61 -1.78 -3.85 8.25
N MET A 62 -2.31 -4.89 7.62
CA MET A 62 -1.56 -6.11 7.32
C MET A 62 -0.36 -5.87 6.41
N ALA A 63 -0.42 -4.93 5.45
CA ALA A 63 0.75 -4.55 4.67
C ALA A 63 1.83 -3.92 5.56
N PHE A 64 1.45 -3.01 6.46
CA PHE A 64 2.37 -2.43 7.45
C PHE A 64 3.00 -3.47 8.36
N ASP A 65 2.21 -4.44 8.84
CA ASP A 65 2.70 -5.55 9.66
C ASP A 65 3.72 -6.39 8.87
N LEU A 66 3.40 -6.77 7.63
CA LEU A 66 4.26 -7.58 6.75
C LEU A 66 5.62 -6.93 6.49
N VAL A 67 5.65 -5.63 6.20
CA VAL A 67 6.90 -4.88 5.96
C VAL A 67 7.68 -4.66 7.26
N SER A 68 7.00 -4.57 8.40
CA SER A 68 7.66 -4.42 9.71
C SER A 68 8.30 -5.73 10.17
N GLU A 69 7.67 -6.87 9.90
CA GLU A 69 8.19 -8.21 10.22
C GLU A 69 9.45 -8.56 9.43
N GLU A 70 9.59 -8.11 8.17
CA GLU A 70 10.81 -8.31 7.38
C GLU A 70 12.04 -7.59 7.98
N ARG A 71 11.82 -6.45 8.65
CA ARG A 71 12.90 -5.62 9.21
C ARG A 71 13.42 -6.11 10.57
N ASN A 72 12.78 -7.12 11.17
CA ASN A 72 13.15 -7.71 12.46
C ASN A 72 13.79 -9.08 12.27
#